data_AF-A0A525IUB7-F1
#
_entry.id   AF-A0A525IUB7-F1
#
_cell.length_a   1.000
_cell.length_b   1.000
_cell.length_c   1.000
_cell.angle_alpha   90.00
_cell.angle_beta   90.00
_cell.angle_gamma   90.00
#
_symmetry.space_group_name_H-M   'P 1'
#
loop_
_entity.id
_entity.type
_entity.pdbx_description
1 polymer ?
#
loop_
_entity_poly.entity_id
_entity_poly.type
_entity_poly.pdbx_seq_one_letter_code
_entity_poly.pdbx_strand_id
1 'polypeptide(L)'
;MKLRANRRSLRRLSYPVIAAIVALPMASSGTLAAPSQLYGKSVIVSWQEDRIQTTDRDAQPTAVTGSGQLSVYISEAGHAFSRVSMSVTNRRGTRSGNRDAVQGESSSRSVNFHGNTMSASMPRGNAGAMQISVTFDSGFQGCSARVVTGKAGGAQSTRVTSMITGREHEFYSVKTSGESCRVQGGNVFGN
;
A
#
# COMPACT_ATOMS: atom_id res chain seq x y z
N MET A 1 -53.49 48.16 -62.27
CA MET A 1 -52.18 47.91 -62.92
C MET A 1 -51.41 46.91 -62.06
N LYS A 2 -50.95 45.79 -62.66
CA LYS A 2 -50.30 44.65 -61.99
C LYS A 2 -48.95 45.04 -61.37
N LEU A 3 -48.59 44.42 -60.24
CA LEU A 3 -47.24 43.87 -60.05
C LEU A 3 -47.24 42.83 -58.91
N ARG A 4 -47.05 41.56 -59.32
CA ARG A 4 -46.74 40.40 -58.48
C ARG A 4 -45.26 40.51 -58.06
N ALA A 5 -44.94 40.16 -56.83
CA ALA A 5 -43.56 39.86 -56.43
C ALA A 5 -43.49 38.53 -55.66
N ASN A 6 -42.47 37.77 -56.02
CA ASN A 6 -42.41 36.33 -56.06
C ASN A 6 -41.80 35.75 -54.77
N ARG A 7 -42.42 34.72 -54.20
CA ARG A 7 -41.83 33.92 -53.11
C ARG A 7 -40.64 33.12 -53.66
N ARG A 8 -39.45 33.24 -53.04
CA ARG A 8 -38.38 32.25 -53.19
C ARG A 8 -38.13 31.58 -51.85
N SER A 9 -38.60 30.34 -51.75
CA SER A 9 -38.40 29.44 -50.62
C SER A 9 -36.97 28.90 -50.66
N LEU A 10 -36.12 29.33 -49.71
CA LEU A 10 -34.81 28.72 -49.47
C LEU A 10 -35.03 27.36 -48.79
N ARG A 11 -34.83 26.27 -49.54
CA ARG A 11 -34.77 24.91 -49.00
C ARG A 11 -33.46 24.76 -48.24
N ARG A 12 -33.54 24.69 -46.90
CA ARG A 12 -32.42 24.31 -46.04
C ARG A 12 -32.12 22.81 -46.25
N LEU A 13 -30.95 22.50 -46.79
CA LEU A 13 -30.40 21.15 -46.81
C LEU A 13 -29.89 20.81 -45.40
N SER A 14 -30.60 19.92 -44.72
CA SER A 14 -30.19 19.38 -43.42
C SER A 14 -29.25 18.20 -43.63
N TYR A 15 -27.97 18.36 -43.29
CA TYR A 15 -27.01 17.26 -43.20
C TYR A 15 -27.20 16.51 -41.87
N PRO A 16 -27.41 15.19 -41.86
CA PRO A 16 -27.42 14.42 -40.62
C PRO A 16 -25.98 14.27 -40.10
N VAL A 17 -25.70 14.87 -38.93
CA VAL A 17 -24.46 14.64 -38.18
C VAL A 17 -24.54 13.26 -37.56
N ILE A 18 -23.83 12.29 -38.14
CA ILE A 18 -23.66 10.95 -37.56
C ILE A 18 -22.68 11.09 -36.39
N ALA A 19 -23.20 11.06 -35.16
CA ALA A 19 -22.41 11.03 -33.94
C ALA A 19 -21.80 9.63 -33.76
N ALA A 20 -20.50 9.49 -34.04
CA ALA A 20 -19.75 8.28 -33.76
C ALA A 20 -19.53 8.13 -32.25
N ILE A 21 -20.22 7.19 -31.61
CA ILE A 21 -20.00 6.81 -30.21
C ILE A 21 -18.71 5.98 -30.16
N VAL A 22 -17.62 6.62 -29.76
CA VAL A 22 -16.35 5.94 -29.46
C VAL A 22 -16.53 5.21 -28.13
N ALA A 23 -16.71 3.89 -28.18
CA ALA A 23 -16.70 3.03 -27.00
C ALA A 23 -15.25 2.92 -26.48
N LEU A 24 -14.89 3.71 -25.47
CA LEU A 24 -13.64 3.52 -24.75
C LEU A 24 -13.72 2.20 -23.97
N PRO A 25 -12.78 1.24 -24.16
CA PRO A 25 -12.70 0.10 -23.28
C PRO A 25 -12.35 0.60 -21.88
N MET A 26 -13.30 0.47 -20.94
CA MET A 26 -13.01 0.63 -19.52
C MET A 26 -12.04 -0.49 -19.14
N ALA A 27 -10.74 -0.18 -19.09
CA ALA A 27 -9.75 -1.04 -18.50
C ALA A 27 -10.10 -1.18 -17.01
N SER A 28 -10.86 -2.23 -16.67
CA SER A 28 -11.07 -2.64 -15.31
C SER A 28 -9.70 -2.81 -14.67
N SER A 29 -9.38 -1.93 -13.72
CA SER A 29 -8.18 -2.01 -12.89
C SER A 29 -8.33 -3.21 -11.96
N GLY A 30 -8.23 -4.41 -12.53
CA GLY A 30 -8.19 -5.64 -11.79
C GLY A 30 -6.92 -5.62 -10.97
N THR A 31 -7.05 -5.69 -9.64
CA THR A 31 -5.96 -6.15 -8.78
C THR A 31 -5.46 -7.46 -9.38
N LEU A 32 -4.25 -7.46 -9.90
CA LEU A 32 -3.67 -8.68 -10.45
C LEU A 32 -3.55 -9.68 -9.31
N ALA A 33 -4.10 -10.88 -9.54
CA ALA A 33 -3.96 -11.98 -8.61
C ALA A 33 -2.49 -12.23 -8.30
N ALA A 34 -2.20 -12.77 -7.12
CA ALA A 34 -0.85 -13.19 -6.78
C ALA A 34 -0.35 -14.22 -7.82
N PRO A 35 0.94 -14.22 -8.18
CA PRO A 35 1.53 -15.27 -9.01
C PRO A 35 1.26 -16.65 -8.41
N SER A 36 0.81 -17.62 -9.21
CA SER A 36 0.47 -18.97 -8.74
C SER A 36 1.64 -19.69 -8.08
N GLN A 37 2.88 -19.30 -8.43
CA GLN A 37 4.10 -19.77 -7.78
C GLN A 37 4.17 -19.41 -6.28
N LEU A 38 3.42 -18.41 -5.84
CA LEU A 38 3.32 -17.99 -4.43
C LEU A 38 2.14 -18.62 -3.69
N TYR A 39 1.27 -19.38 -4.36
CA TYR A 39 0.15 -20.03 -3.69
C TYR A 39 0.66 -21.02 -2.64
N GLY A 40 0.02 -20.99 -1.47
CA GLY A 40 0.45 -21.78 -0.31
C GLY A 40 1.76 -21.31 0.32
N LYS A 41 2.29 -20.13 -0.03
CA LYS A 41 3.55 -19.59 0.50
C LYS A 41 3.36 -18.32 1.30
N SER A 42 4.33 -18.07 2.18
CA SER A 42 4.47 -16.83 2.93
C SER A 42 5.71 -16.05 2.48
N VAL A 43 5.55 -14.75 2.31
CA VAL A 43 6.61 -13.76 2.09
C VAL A 43 6.81 -12.99 3.38
N ILE A 44 8.04 -12.94 3.89
CA ILE A 44 8.37 -12.30 5.16
C ILE A 44 9.46 -11.28 4.89
N VAL A 45 9.15 -10.02 5.20
CA VAL A 45 10.06 -8.89 5.09
C VAL A 45 10.31 -8.34 6.49
N SER A 46 11.56 -8.18 6.87
CA SER A 46 11.94 -7.56 8.15
C SER A 46 12.87 -6.38 7.92
N TRP A 47 12.78 -5.36 8.76
CA TRP A 47 13.60 -4.14 8.69
C TRP A 47 13.81 -3.53 10.08
N GLN A 48 14.72 -2.56 10.15
CA GLN A 48 14.95 -1.71 11.30
C GLN A 48 14.48 -0.29 11.01
N GLU A 49 14.02 0.40 12.06
CA GLU A 49 13.65 1.81 12.02
C GLU A 49 14.40 2.59 13.10
N ASP A 50 15.13 3.62 12.68
CA ASP A 50 15.61 4.67 13.57
C ASP A 50 14.62 5.84 13.52
N ARG A 51 14.06 6.18 14.68
CA ARG A 51 13.00 7.18 14.81
C ARG A 51 13.44 8.31 15.71
N ILE A 52 13.07 9.53 15.34
CA ILE A 52 12.99 10.63 16.30
C ILE A 52 11.52 10.82 16.64
N GLN A 53 11.17 10.62 17.91
CA GLN A 53 9.79 10.62 18.36
C GLN A 53 9.59 11.28 19.74
N THR A 54 8.41 11.82 19.98
CA THR A 54 7.90 12.12 21.33
C THR A 54 6.77 11.15 21.66
N THR A 55 6.59 10.92 22.96
CA THR A 55 5.38 10.28 23.49
C THR A 55 4.54 11.31 24.23
N ASP A 56 3.31 10.93 24.59
CA ASP A 56 2.44 11.66 25.51
C ASP A 56 3.09 12.00 26.87
N ARG A 57 4.23 11.39 27.19
CA ARG A 57 4.98 11.55 28.45
C ARG A 57 6.30 12.28 28.32
N ASP A 58 6.82 12.44 27.10
CA ASP A 58 8.14 13.02 26.89
C ASP A 58 8.01 14.50 26.56
N ALA A 59 8.68 15.36 27.33
CA ALA A 59 8.71 16.80 27.05
C ALA A 59 9.60 17.16 25.84
N GLN A 60 10.44 16.22 25.37
CA GLN A 60 11.41 16.44 24.30
C GLN A 60 11.52 15.23 23.36
N PRO A 61 11.83 15.43 22.06
CA PRO A 61 12.05 14.33 21.13
C PRO A 61 13.20 13.41 21.54
N THR A 62 13.01 12.11 21.36
CA THR A 62 13.97 11.06 21.71
C THR A 62 14.25 10.17 20.50
N ALA A 63 15.48 9.65 20.44
CA ALA A 63 15.87 8.65 19.45
C ALA A 63 15.46 7.26 19.92
N VAL A 64 14.74 6.52 19.07
CA VAL A 64 14.28 5.16 19.34
C VAL A 64 14.52 4.28 18.13
N THR A 65 15.25 3.19 18.34
CA THR A 65 15.39 2.13 17.34
C THR A 65 14.35 1.04 17.59
N GLY A 66 13.64 0.66 16.53
CA GLY A 66 12.68 -0.44 16.55
C GLY A 66 12.91 -1.38 15.37
N SER A 67 12.30 -2.56 15.43
CA SER A 67 12.26 -3.49 14.31
C SER A 67 10.83 -3.64 13.81
N GLY A 68 10.71 -3.85 12.50
CA GLY A 68 9.46 -4.08 11.80
C GLY A 68 9.50 -5.40 11.04
N GLN A 69 8.35 -6.05 10.93
CA GLN A 69 8.16 -7.22 10.08
C GLN A 69 6.80 -7.16 9.41
N LEU A 70 6.78 -7.38 8.09
CA LEU A 70 5.59 -7.64 7.29
C LEU A 70 5.62 -9.12 6.92
N SER A 71 4.57 -9.84 7.28
CA SER A 71 4.33 -11.20 6.85
C SER A 71 3.12 -11.19 5.93
N VAL A 72 3.24 -11.79 4.75
CA VAL A 72 2.14 -11.95 3.78
C VAL A 72 2.02 -13.42 3.46
N TYR A 73 0.89 -14.04 3.77
CA TYR A 73 0.55 -15.39 3.33
C TYR A 73 -0.38 -15.31 2.13
N ILE A 74 -0.07 -16.07 1.08
CA ILE A 74 -0.92 -16.21 -0.09
C ILE A 74 -1.53 -17.61 -0.05
N SER A 75 -2.85 -17.67 0.10
CA SER A 75 -3.59 -18.93 0.14
C SER A 75 -3.52 -19.70 -1.18
N GLU A 76 -3.93 -20.97 -1.15
CA GLU A 76 -4.08 -21.79 -2.37
C GLU A 76 -5.09 -21.20 -3.38
N ALA A 77 -6.02 -20.38 -2.89
CA ALA A 77 -6.99 -19.65 -3.72
C ALA A 77 -6.45 -18.29 -4.23
N GLY A 78 -5.20 -17.94 -3.91
CA GLY A 78 -4.57 -16.69 -4.34
C GLY A 78 -4.91 -15.45 -3.50
N HIS A 79 -5.68 -15.58 -2.43
CA HIS A 79 -5.96 -14.48 -1.50
C HIS A 79 -4.76 -14.18 -0.59
N ALA A 80 -4.42 -12.91 -0.43
CA ALA A 80 -3.36 -12.45 0.46
C ALA A 80 -3.89 -12.06 1.85
N PHE A 81 -3.26 -12.63 2.87
CA PHE A 81 -3.43 -12.32 4.28
C PHE A 81 -2.14 -11.69 4.78
N SER A 82 -2.20 -10.63 5.58
CA SER A 82 -0.98 -9.96 6.00
C SER A 82 -1.00 -9.50 7.44
N ARG A 83 0.16 -9.58 8.10
CA ARG A 83 0.41 -9.08 9.45
C ARG A 83 1.60 -8.13 9.40
N VAL A 84 1.43 -6.94 9.95
CA VAL A 84 2.58 -6.10 10.30
C VAL A 84 2.82 -6.22 11.78
N SER A 85 4.08 -6.30 12.19
CA SER A 85 4.46 -6.29 13.59
C SER A 85 5.61 -5.32 13.81
N MET A 86 5.57 -4.61 14.93
CA MET A 86 6.62 -3.71 15.38
C MET A 86 7.12 -4.19 16.73
N SER A 87 8.42 -4.07 16.97
CA SER A 87 8.98 -4.29 18.29
C SER A 87 10.03 -3.23 18.65
N VAL A 88 10.21 -3.00 19.94
CA VAL A 88 11.24 -2.13 20.50
C VAL A 88 11.87 -2.86 21.68
N THR A 89 13.20 -2.89 21.70
CA THR A 89 13.99 -3.47 22.78
C THR A 89 14.57 -2.37 23.64
N ASN A 90 14.43 -2.46 24.95
CA ASN A 90 15.06 -1.55 25.90
C ASN A 90 15.59 -2.32 27.12
N ARG A 91 16.11 -1.60 28.13
CA ARG A 91 16.65 -2.21 29.36
C ARG A 91 15.66 -3.11 30.12
N ARG A 92 14.35 -2.96 29.88
CA ARG A 92 13.28 -3.74 30.51
C ARG A 92 12.82 -4.92 29.63
N GLY A 93 13.49 -5.18 28.51
CA GLY A 93 13.19 -6.26 27.58
C GLY A 93 12.59 -5.79 26.26
N THR A 94 12.13 -6.76 25.47
CA THR A 94 11.50 -6.54 24.16
C THR A 94 10.00 -6.44 24.31
N ARG A 95 9.40 -5.40 23.71
CA ARG A 95 7.94 -5.27 23.60
C ARG A 95 7.55 -5.25 22.14
N SER A 96 6.48 -5.94 21.80
CA SER A 96 5.99 -6.06 20.43
C SER A 96 4.48 -5.87 20.35
N GLY A 97 4.00 -5.58 19.14
CA GLY A 97 2.59 -5.48 18.81
C GLY A 97 2.38 -5.69 17.32
N ASN A 98 1.18 -6.11 16.92
CA ASN A 98 0.88 -6.46 15.53
C ASN A 98 -0.49 -5.97 15.08
N ARG A 99 -0.71 -5.95 13.76
CA ARG A 99 -2.00 -5.70 13.12
C ARG A 99 -2.17 -6.55 11.87
N ASP A 100 -3.26 -7.30 11.87
CA ASP A 100 -3.67 -8.17 10.78
C ASP A 100 -4.55 -7.42 9.78
N ALA A 101 -4.50 -7.89 8.54
CA ALA A 101 -5.25 -7.34 7.42
C ALA A 101 -5.50 -8.43 6.38
N VAL A 102 -6.74 -8.54 5.92
CA VAL A 102 -7.13 -9.35 4.77
C VAL A 102 -7.29 -8.44 3.57
N GLN A 103 -6.73 -8.83 2.43
CA GLN A 103 -6.88 -8.05 1.21
C GLN A 103 -8.35 -7.99 0.78
N GLY A 104 -8.85 -6.79 0.49
CA GLY A 104 -10.23 -6.56 0.06
C GLY A 104 -11.22 -6.26 1.19
N GLU A 105 -10.85 -6.47 2.46
CA GLU A 105 -11.70 -6.19 3.62
C GLU A 105 -11.27 -4.91 4.34
N SER A 106 -11.95 -3.77 4.13
CA SER A 106 -11.84 -2.50 4.90
C SER A 106 -10.45 -2.09 5.43
N SER A 107 -9.38 -2.63 4.84
CA SER A 107 -8.05 -2.65 5.39
C SER A 107 -7.33 -1.45 4.86
N SER A 108 -6.73 -0.69 5.76
CA SER A 108 -5.86 0.41 5.36
C SER A 108 -4.55 -0.06 4.71
N ARG A 109 -4.25 -1.37 4.76
CA ARG A 109 -3.10 -1.96 4.06
C ARG A 109 -3.55 -2.57 2.73
N SER A 110 -2.89 -2.20 1.65
CA SER A 110 -3.01 -2.84 0.35
C SER A 110 -1.78 -3.69 0.04
N VAL A 111 -1.98 -4.84 -0.58
CA VAL A 111 -0.91 -5.72 -1.11
C VAL A 111 -1.23 -5.97 -2.57
N ASN A 112 -0.31 -5.67 -3.47
CA ASN A 112 -0.52 -5.80 -4.92
C ASN A 112 0.64 -6.55 -5.54
N PHE A 113 0.35 -7.33 -6.58
CA PHE A 113 1.34 -8.11 -7.31
C PHE A 113 1.42 -7.64 -8.76
N HIS A 114 2.63 -7.51 -9.30
CA HIS A 114 2.86 -7.16 -10.69
C HIS A 114 4.08 -7.92 -11.22
N GLY A 115 3.85 -8.95 -12.02
CA GLY A 115 4.92 -9.83 -12.52
C GLY A 115 5.70 -10.48 -11.38
N ASN A 116 7.01 -10.20 -11.29
CA ASN A 116 7.88 -10.69 -10.22
C ASN A 116 8.00 -9.70 -9.04
N THR A 117 7.07 -8.77 -8.89
CA THR A 117 7.08 -7.80 -7.79
C THR A 117 5.82 -7.90 -6.93
N MET A 118 6.00 -7.72 -5.62
CA MET A 118 4.92 -7.45 -4.68
C MET A 118 5.15 -6.07 -4.09
N SER A 119 4.08 -5.29 -3.97
CA SER A 119 4.10 -4.02 -3.25
C SER A 119 3.07 -4.06 -2.13
N ALA A 120 3.43 -3.55 -0.96
CA ALA A 120 2.51 -3.32 0.13
C ALA A 120 2.56 -1.86 0.55
N SER A 121 1.40 -1.22 0.67
CA SER A 121 1.29 0.16 1.12
C SER A 121 0.36 0.23 2.33
N MET A 122 0.68 1.09 3.30
CA MET A 122 -0.18 1.33 4.46
C MET A 122 0.02 2.72 5.05
N PRO A 123 -1.01 3.33 5.65
CA PRO A 123 -0.86 4.53 6.44
C PRO A 123 0.12 4.35 7.59
N ARG A 124 0.90 5.39 7.84
CA ARG A 124 1.82 5.52 8.97
C ARG A 124 1.42 6.75 9.78
N GLY A 125 0.36 6.59 10.56
CA GLY A 125 -0.26 7.71 11.28
C GLY A 125 -1.20 8.53 10.40
N ASN A 126 -1.50 9.75 10.86
CA ASN A 126 -2.43 10.67 10.18
C ASN A 126 -1.85 11.36 8.94
N ALA A 127 -0.53 11.50 8.85
CA ALA A 127 0.13 12.27 7.79
C ALA A 127 1.33 11.51 7.18
N GLY A 128 1.40 10.19 7.38
CA GLY A 128 2.49 9.37 6.88
C GLY A 128 2.00 8.15 6.11
N ALA A 129 2.90 7.59 5.31
CA ALA A 129 2.69 6.36 4.57
C ALA A 129 3.95 5.51 4.60
N MET A 130 3.77 4.19 4.52
CA MET A 130 4.85 3.22 4.35
C MET A 130 4.59 2.43 3.07
N GLN A 131 5.64 2.29 2.27
CA GLN A 131 5.69 1.47 1.06
C GLN A 131 6.75 0.39 1.27
N ILE A 132 6.37 -0.85 1.04
CA ILE A 132 7.25 -2.01 1.03
C ILE A 132 7.21 -2.59 -0.37
N SER A 133 8.34 -2.62 -1.05
CA SER A 133 8.47 -3.23 -2.37
C SER A 133 9.33 -4.47 -2.26
N VAL A 134 8.86 -5.58 -2.83
CA VAL A 134 9.54 -6.86 -2.87
C VAL A 134 9.72 -7.28 -4.32
N THR A 135 10.93 -7.72 -4.66
CA THR A 135 11.24 -8.30 -5.97
C THR A 135 11.64 -9.75 -5.77
N PHE A 136 10.90 -10.66 -6.41
CA PHE A 136 11.16 -12.10 -6.41
C PHE A 136 12.21 -12.46 -7.47
N ASP A 137 12.95 -13.52 -7.19
CA ASP A 137 13.73 -14.20 -8.22
C ASP A 137 12.83 -14.92 -9.23
N SER A 138 13.42 -15.46 -10.31
CA SER A 138 12.67 -16.14 -11.36
C SER A 138 11.91 -17.38 -10.89
N GLY A 139 12.29 -17.98 -9.76
CA GLY A 139 11.69 -19.19 -9.21
C GLY A 139 10.72 -18.94 -8.04
N PHE A 140 10.54 -17.69 -7.62
CA PHE A 140 9.79 -17.29 -6.43
C PHE A 140 10.23 -18.03 -5.15
N GLN A 141 11.52 -18.38 -5.05
CA GLN A 141 12.09 -19.02 -3.85
C GLN A 141 12.86 -18.01 -2.98
N GLY A 142 13.45 -17.00 -3.61
CA GLY A 142 14.13 -15.89 -2.97
C GLY A 142 13.48 -14.55 -3.30
N CYS A 143 13.81 -13.55 -2.50
CA CYS A 143 13.36 -12.18 -2.73
C CYS A 143 14.32 -11.15 -2.14
N SER A 144 14.19 -9.93 -2.63
CA SER A 144 14.79 -8.72 -2.05
C SER A 144 13.68 -7.75 -1.68
N ALA A 145 13.93 -6.88 -0.70
CA ALA A 145 12.94 -5.91 -0.23
C ALA A 145 13.53 -4.51 -0.09
N ARG A 146 12.68 -3.51 -0.26
CA ARG A 146 12.95 -2.11 0.04
C ARG A 146 11.79 -1.55 0.85
N VAL A 147 12.09 -0.93 1.98
CA VAL A 147 11.08 -0.28 2.83
C VAL A 147 11.32 1.23 2.78
N VAL A 148 10.26 1.98 2.48
CA VAL A 148 10.28 3.43 2.47
C VAL A 148 9.15 3.93 3.35
N THR A 149 9.46 4.86 4.24
CA THR A 149 8.46 5.61 5.01
C THR A 149 8.53 7.07 4.58
N GLY A 150 7.37 7.68 4.35
CA GLY A 150 7.24 9.08 3.96
C GLY A 150 6.22 9.81 4.82
N LYS A 151 6.29 11.13 4.80
CA LYS A 151 5.29 12.05 5.35
C LYS A 151 4.70 12.89 4.22
N ALA A 152 3.49 13.39 4.41
CA ALA A 152 2.87 14.36 3.50
C ALA A 152 3.75 15.62 3.37
N GLY A 153 3.75 16.24 2.20
CA GLY A 153 4.50 17.47 1.95
C GLY A 153 4.12 18.57 2.95
N GLY A 154 5.13 19.19 3.58
CA GLY A 154 4.94 20.24 4.59
C GLY A 154 4.67 19.75 6.02
N ALA A 155 4.39 18.45 6.21
CA ALA A 155 4.15 17.90 7.54
C ALA A 155 5.46 17.81 8.36
N GLN A 156 5.48 18.49 9.51
CA GLN A 156 6.63 18.46 10.43
C GLN A 156 6.76 17.12 11.15
N SER A 157 5.64 16.46 11.43
CA SER A 157 5.57 15.17 12.10
C SER A 157 4.39 14.33 11.59
N THR A 158 4.34 13.05 11.97
CA THR A 158 3.14 12.21 11.82
C THR A 158 2.75 11.64 13.18
N ARG A 159 1.46 11.70 13.52
CA ARG A 159 0.94 11.13 14.75
C ARG A 159 0.51 9.70 14.52
N VAL A 160 1.10 8.77 15.27
CA VAL A 160 0.94 7.33 15.09
C VAL A 160 0.46 6.69 16.39
N THR A 161 -0.59 5.89 16.32
CA THR A 161 -0.96 5.00 17.44
C THR A 161 -0.03 3.79 17.47
N SER A 162 0.73 3.65 18.55
CA SER A 162 1.64 2.53 18.78
C SER A 162 0.90 1.20 18.77
N MET A 163 1.38 0.23 17.99
CA MET A 163 0.87 -1.15 18.02
C MET A 163 1.23 -1.87 19.32
N ILE A 164 2.27 -1.39 20.02
CA ILE A 164 2.82 -2.03 21.22
C ILE A 164 2.08 -1.57 22.48
N THR A 165 1.76 -0.27 22.56
CA THR A 165 1.21 0.36 23.77
C THR A 165 -0.20 0.91 23.59
N GLY A 166 -0.71 1.01 22.35
CA GLY A 166 -1.99 1.63 22.04
C GLY A 166 -2.00 3.16 22.17
N ARG A 167 -0.86 3.79 22.52
CA ARG A 167 -0.76 5.23 22.77
C ARG A 167 -0.34 6.00 21.53
N GLU A 168 -0.63 7.30 21.51
CA GLU A 168 -0.15 8.19 20.47
C GLU A 168 1.33 8.52 20.66
N HIS A 169 2.07 8.43 19.57
CA HIS A 169 3.43 8.90 19.43
C HIS A 169 3.46 9.91 18.29
N GLU A 170 4.34 10.89 18.38
CA GLU A 170 4.59 11.84 17.30
C GLU A 170 5.97 11.55 16.72
N PHE A 171 6.02 11.18 15.44
CA PHE A 171 7.25 10.84 14.73
C PHE A 171 7.69 12.04 13.88
N TYR A 172 8.88 12.58 14.17
CA TYR A 172 9.49 13.67 13.44
C TYR A 172 10.32 13.16 12.26
N SER A 173 11.00 12.03 12.45
CA SER A 173 11.72 11.34 11.38
C SER A 173 11.67 9.83 11.59
N VAL A 174 11.71 9.09 10.49
CA VAL A 174 11.82 7.63 10.46
C VAL A 174 12.79 7.29 9.34
N LYS A 175 13.88 6.60 9.66
CA LYS A 175 14.82 6.05 8.68
C LYS A 175 14.75 4.53 8.75
N THR A 176 14.53 3.90 7.61
CA THR A 176 14.50 2.43 7.48
C THR A 176 15.87 1.92 7.03
N SER A 177 16.24 0.72 7.50
CA SER A 177 17.46 0.03 7.09
C SER A 177 17.40 -1.47 7.39
N GLY A 178 18.40 -2.22 6.93
CA GLY A 178 18.58 -3.63 7.28
C GLY A 178 17.46 -4.53 6.75
N GLU A 179 16.88 -4.17 5.61
CA GLU A 179 15.83 -4.93 4.96
C GLU A 179 16.31 -6.36 4.64
N SER A 180 15.49 -7.33 5.02
CA SER A 180 15.66 -8.73 4.64
C SER A 180 14.34 -9.26 4.09
N CYS A 181 14.42 -10.24 3.20
CA CYS A 181 13.26 -10.86 2.58
C CYS A 181 13.48 -12.37 2.47
N ARG A 182 12.44 -13.14 2.78
CA ARG A 182 12.42 -14.59 2.59
C ARG A 182 11.06 -15.07 2.15
N VAL A 183 11.04 -16.09 1.29
CA VAL A 183 9.85 -16.84 0.92
C VAL A 183 9.92 -18.20 1.61
N GLN A 184 8.81 -18.66 2.18
CA GLN A 184 8.71 -19.98 2.79
C GLN A 184 7.38 -20.65 2.43
N GLY A 185 7.35 -21.97 2.38
CA GLY A 185 6.10 -22.72 2.26
C GLY A 185 5.24 -22.61 3.53
N GLY A 186 3.93 -22.68 3.35
CA GLY A 186 2.94 -22.74 4.43
C GLY A 186 2.44 -21.38 4.91
N ASN A 187 1.42 -21.45 5.77
CA ASN A 187 0.79 -20.29 6.41
C ASN A 187 1.57 -19.89 7.67
N VAL A 188 2.27 -18.75 7.62
CA VAL A 188 3.01 -18.21 8.78
C VAL A 188 2.13 -17.82 9.98
N PHE A 189 0.80 -17.80 9.81
CA PHE A 189 -0.16 -17.49 10.87
C PHE A 189 -0.79 -18.73 11.52
N GLY A 190 -0.59 -19.92 10.95
CA GLY A 190 -1.33 -21.15 11.30
C GLY A 190 -0.58 -22.12 12.22
N ASN A 191 0.10 -21.62 13.25
CA ASN A 191 0.62 -22.48 14.33
C ASN A 191 -0.49 -22.89 15.30
#